data_AF-A0A8T5ST64-F1
#
_entry.id   AF-A0A8T5ST64-F1
#
_cell.length_a   1.000
_cell.length_b   1.000
_cell.length_c   1.000
_cell.angle_alpha   90.00
_cell.angle_beta   90.00
_cell.angle_gamma   90.00
#
_symmetry.space_group_name_H-M   'P 1'
#
loop_
_entity.id
_entity.type
_entity.pdbx_description
1 polymer ?
#
loop_
_entity_poly.entity_id
_entity_poly.type
_entity_poly.pdbx_seq_one_letter_code
_entity_poly.pdbx_strand_id
1 'polypeptide(L)'
;MKESTSAHDLKGLSLIGDLYVLLGIVMILMSLFFLLSMGLYGLVFTGMGLFVISIGHYLDDLKVWAWWGALLGNVGFISFLFSIIVAGPFQVTITMVYYFVQACLQAAMFVYLLRPSVRGLFFVSENM
;
A
#
# COMPACT_ATOMS: atom_id res chain seq x y z
N MET A 1 -21.06 -20.60 -12.68
CA MET A 1 -20.75 -19.14 -12.62
C MET A 1 -19.80 -18.73 -11.47
N LYS A 2 -19.27 -19.64 -10.65
CA LYS A 2 -18.32 -19.32 -9.54
C LYS A 2 -16.85 -19.15 -9.97
N GLU A 3 -16.47 -19.57 -11.17
CA GLU A 3 -15.06 -19.58 -11.61
C GLU A 3 -14.58 -18.23 -12.20
N SER A 4 -15.47 -17.43 -12.80
CA SER A 4 -15.07 -16.16 -13.42
C SER A 4 -14.83 -15.04 -12.40
N THR A 5 -15.42 -15.12 -11.21
CA THR A 5 -15.22 -14.16 -10.12
C THR A 5 -13.85 -14.34 -9.44
N SER A 6 -13.38 -15.59 -9.33
CA SER A 6 -12.04 -15.91 -8.79
C SER A 6 -10.92 -15.27 -9.62
N ALA A 7 -10.98 -15.39 -10.94
CA ALA A 7 -9.91 -14.89 -11.82
C ALA A 7 -9.80 -13.35 -11.83
N HIS A 8 -10.91 -12.64 -11.68
CA HIS A 8 -10.91 -11.17 -11.65
C HIS A 8 -10.40 -10.65 -10.29
N ASP A 9 -10.76 -11.31 -9.20
CA ASP A 9 -10.29 -10.95 -7.87
C ASP A 9 -8.77 -11.23 -7.70
N LEU A 10 -8.25 -12.29 -8.32
CA LEU A 10 -6.80 -12.55 -8.34
C LEU A 10 -6.02 -11.49 -9.13
N LYS A 11 -6.55 -11.02 -10.26
CA LYS A 11 -5.91 -9.96 -11.07
C LYS A 11 -5.88 -8.62 -10.34
N GLY A 12 -6.96 -8.27 -9.65
CA GLY A 12 -7.01 -7.04 -8.87
C GLY A 12 -6.04 -7.06 -7.69
N LEU A 13 -5.89 -8.22 -7.04
CA LEU A 13 -4.93 -8.40 -5.96
C LEU A 13 -3.48 -8.31 -6.44
N SER A 14 -3.15 -8.98 -7.55
CA SER A 14 -1.81 -8.91 -8.15
C SER A 14 -1.43 -7.49 -8.57
N LEU A 15 -2.38 -6.70 -9.11
CA LEU A 15 -2.14 -5.29 -9.40
C LEU A 15 -1.82 -4.47 -8.15
N ILE A 16 -2.48 -4.76 -7.02
CA ILE A 16 -2.18 -4.13 -5.74
C ILE A 16 -0.79 -4.58 -5.26
N GLY A 17 -0.45 -5.86 -5.37
CA GLY A 17 0.88 -6.39 -5.07
C GLY A 17 1.98 -5.64 -5.83
N ASP A 18 1.84 -5.52 -7.14
CA ASP A 18 2.75 -4.78 -8.03
C ASP A 18 2.90 -3.31 -7.63
N LEU A 19 1.78 -2.64 -7.28
CA LEU A 19 1.77 -1.27 -6.79
C LEU A 19 2.58 -1.10 -5.50
N TYR A 20 2.46 -2.05 -4.56
CA TYR A 20 3.25 -2.06 -3.33
C TYR A 20 4.74 -2.27 -3.63
N VAL A 21 5.09 -3.20 -4.51
CA VAL A 21 6.49 -3.42 -4.92
C VAL A 21 7.07 -2.15 -5.53
N LEU A 22 6.36 -1.51 -6.47
CA LEU A 22 6.79 -0.27 -7.10
C LEU A 22 6.96 0.85 -6.06
N LEU A 23 6.02 0.99 -5.13
CA LEU A 23 6.08 1.99 -4.07
C LEU A 23 7.32 1.77 -3.19
N GLY A 24 7.58 0.54 -2.78
CA GLY A 24 8.73 0.22 -1.95
C GLY A 24 10.07 0.45 -2.69
N ILE A 25 10.14 0.17 -3.99
CA ILE A 25 11.30 0.53 -4.83
C ILE A 25 11.53 2.05 -4.83
N VAL A 26 10.48 2.84 -5.04
CA VAL A 26 10.57 4.31 -5.00
C VAL A 26 11.05 4.79 -3.63
N MET A 27 10.56 4.19 -2.54
CA MET A 27 11.02 4.51 -1.18
C MET A 27 12.50 4.19 -0.97
N ILE A 28 12.99 3.06 -1.49
CA ILE A 28 14.41 2.72 -1.44
C ILE A 28 15.24 3.72 -2.25
N LEU A 29 14.80 4.11 -3.44
CA LEU A 29 15.50 5.13 -4.24
C LEU A 29 15.55 6.49 -3.53
N MET A 30 14.45 6.92 -2.90
CA MET A 30 14.44 8.13 -2.07
C MET A 30 15.33 7.99 -0.83
N SER A 31 15.42 6.79 -0.25
CA SER A 31 16.29 6.53 0.90
C SER A 31 17.76 6.78 0.59
N LEU A 32 18.22 6.52 -0.64
CA LEU A 32 19.58 6.81 -1.07
C LEU A 32 19.89 8.32 -1.02
N PHE A 33 18.92 9.17 -1.36
CA PHE A 33 19.04 10.62 -1.24
C PHE A 33 19.06 11.08 0.22
N PHE A 34 18.24 10.47 1.08
CA PHE A 34 18.22 10.79 2.51
C PHE A 34 19.41 10.23 3.30
N LEU A 35 20.02 9.13 2.88
CA LEU A 35 21.25 8.60 3.48
C LEU A 35 22.39 9.62 3.36
N LEU A 36 22.47 10.34 2.24
CA LEU A 36 23.49 11.35 1.98
C LEU A 36 23.30 12.64 2.80
N SER A 37 22.08 12.95 3.22
CA SER A 37 21.74 14.23 3.87
C SER A 37 21.35 14.12 5.34
N MET A 38 20.69 13.03 5.75
CA MET A 38 20.08 12.86 7.06
C MET A 38 20.27 11.45 7.67
N GLY A 39 21.20 10.64 7.13
CA GLY A 39 21.73 9.40 7.71
C GLY A 39 20.69 8.42 8.25
N LEU A 40 20.34 8.56 9.53
CA LEU A 40 19.32 7.75 10.23
C LEU A 40 17.95 7.74 9.52
N TYR A 41 17.51 8.88 8.98
CA TYR A 41 16.25 8.95 8.24
C TYR A 41 16.28 8.11 6.95
N GLY A 42 17.44 8.05 6.30
CA GLY A 42 17.66 7.19 5.15
C GLY A 42 17.51 5.72 5.50
N LEU A 43 18.12 5.26 6.60
CA LEU A 43 18.01 3.86 7.06
C LEU A 43 16.57 3.46 7.38
N VAL A 44 15.80 4.35 8.03
CA VAL A 44 14.37 4.11 8.31
C VAL A 44 13.58 3.98 7.01
N PHE A 45 13.84 4.85 6.02
CA PHE A 45 13.19 4.78 4.71
C PHE A 45 13.56 3.51 3.94
N THR A 46 14.81 3.05 4.02
CA THR A 46 15.22 1.77 3.41
C THR A 46 14.45 0.60 4.05
N GLY A 47 14.38 0.55 5.39
CA GLY A 47 13.64 -0.47 6.12
C GLY A 47 12.15 -0.48 5.77
N MET A 48 11.52 0.69 5.71
CA MET A 48 10.13 0.82 5.27
C MET A 48 9.94 0.37 3.83
N GLY A 49 10.83 0.74 2.91
CA GLY A 49 10.74 0.31 1.50
C GLY A 49 10.81 -1.21 1.35
N LEU A 50 11.73 -1.87 2.06
CA LEU A 50 11.82 -3.34 2.08
C LEU A 50 10.56 -4.00 2.67
N PHE A 51 10.00 -3.41 3.73
CA PHE A 51 8.77 -3.90 4.34
C PHE A 51 7.57 -3.79 3.37
N VAL A 52 7.46 -2.67 2.64
CA VAL A 52 6.40 -2.45 1.65
C VAL A 52 6.55 -3.40 0.46
N ILE A 53 7.77 -3.64 -0.04
CA ILE A 53 8.03 -4.67 -1.07
C ILE A 53 7.60 -6.05 -0.57
N SER A 54 7.93 -6.36 0.67
CA SER A 54 7.55 -7.64 1.28
C SER A 54 6.02 -7.79 1.29
N ILE A 55 5.27 -6.76 1.73
CA ILE A 55 3.80 -6.79 1.65
C ILE A 55 3.32 -7.07 0.22
N GLY A 56 3.87 -6.37 -0.77
CA GLY A 56 3.50 -6.58 -2.17
C GLY A 56 3.71 -8.03 -2.64
N HIS A 57 4.89 -8.59 -2.37
CA HIS A 57 5.23 -9.96 -2.75
C HIS A 57 4.36 -11.00 -2.03
N TYR A 58 4.12 -10.83 -0.73
CA TYR A 58 3.37 -11.79 0.07
C TYR A 58 1.84 -11.64 -0.05
N LEU A 59 1.35 -10.56 -0.68
CA LEU A 59 -0.04 -10.46 -1.12
C LEU A 59 -0.34 -11.45 -2.25
N ASP A 60 0.59 -11.66 -3.18
CA ASP A 60 0.47 -12.68 -4.23
C ASP A 60 0.49 -14.10 -3.67
N ASP A 61 1.29 -14.34 -2.63
CA ASP A 61 1.33 -15.60 -1.88
C ASP A 61 0.14 -15.78 -0.91
N LEU A 62 -0.83 -14.86 -0.92
CA LEU A 62 -2.04 -14.90 -0.10
C LEU A 62 -1.75 -15.04 1.41
N LYS A 63 -0.68 -14.45 1.91
CA LYS A 63 -0.34 -14.50 3.35
C LYS A 63 -1.21 -13.54 4.15
N VAL A 64 -1.83 -14.03 5.23
CA VAL A 64 -2.71 -13.24 6.11
C VAL A 64 -2.01 -12.02 6.71
N TRP A 65 -0.73 -12.14 7.09
CA TRP A 65 0.02 -11.00 7.62
C TRP A 65 0.24 -9.89 6.58
N ALA A 66 0.36 -10.24 5.29
CA ALA A 66 0.52 -9.27 4.21
C ALA A 66 -0.79 -8.52 3.95
N TRP A 67 -1.94 -9.20 4.06
CA TRP A 67 -3.26 -8.55 4.05
C TRP A 67 -3.40 -7.53 5.19
N TRP A 68 -3.03 -7.91 6.42
CA TRP A 68 -3.01 -6.96 7.55
C TRP A 68 -2.03 -5.81 7.35
N GLY A 69 -0.83 -6.08 6.85
CA GLY A 69 0.17 -5.07 6.52
C GLY A 69 -0.34 -4.08 5.47
N ALA A 70 -1.03 -4.56 4.44
CA ALA A 70 -1.63 -3.72 3.42
C ALA A 70 -2.74 -2.83 3.99
N LEU A 71 -3.64 -3.38 4.84
CA LEU A 71 -4.68 -2.59 5.51
C LEU A 71 -4.09 -1.49 6.40
N LEU A 72 -3.13 -1.84 7.25
CA LEU A 72 -2.49 -0.87 8.15
C LEU A 72 -1.70 0.19 7.38
N GLY A 73 -1.03 -0.20 6.29
CA GLY A 73 -0.32 0.73 5.41
C GLY A 73 -1.25 1.74 4.75
N ASN A 74 -2.43 1.31 4.29
CA ASN A 74 -3.46 2.21 3.75
C ASN A 74 -3.97 3.19 4.82
N VAL A 75 -4.23 2.72 6.04
CA VAL A 75 -4.74 3.57 7.13
C VAL A 75 -3.71 4.62 7.56
N GLY A 76 -2.45 4.22 7.76
CA GLY A 76 -1.37 5.13 8.16
C GLY A 76 -1.14 6.25 7.14
N PHE A 77 -1.26 5.93 5.84
CA PHE A 77 -1.14 6.92 4.77
C PHE A 77 -2.33 7.89 4.72
N ILE A 78 -3.56 7.40 4.91
CA ILE A 78 -4.76 8.25 4.97
C ILE A 78 -4.69 9.23 6.15
N SER A 79 -4.23 8.79 7.32
CA SER A 79 -4.03 9.68 8.49
C SER A 79 -2.96 10.74 8.26
N PHE A 80 -1.88 10.40 7.55
CA PHE A 80 -0.84 11.35 7.17
C PHE A 80 -1.37 12.41 6.18
N LEU A 81 -2.15 12.00 5.18
CA LEU A 81 -2.78 12.90 4.21
C LEU A 81 -3.78 13.86 4.89
N PHE A 82 -4.61 13.35 5.80
CA PHE A 82 -5.55 14.19 6.56
C PHE A 82 -4.80 15.25 7.41
N SER A 83 -3.68 14.86 8.02
CA SER A 83 -2.85 15.77 8.82
C SER A 83 -2.25 16.89 7.97
N ILE A 84 -1.83 16.61 6.73
CA ILE A 84 -1.31 17.65 5.80
C ILE A 84 -2.42 18.62 5.37
N ILE A 85 -3.62 18.12 5.06
CA ILE A 85 -4.76 18.95 4.65
C ILE A 85 -5.18 19.89 5.79
N VAL A 86 -5.19 19.40 7.02
CA VAL A 86 -5.58 20.19 8.20
C VAL A 86 -4.47 21.16 8.63
N ALA A 87 -3.18 20.81 8.44
CA ALA A 87 -2.06 21.57 8.97
C ALA A 87 -1.53 22.71 8.09
N GLY A 88 -1.96 22.88 6.83
CA GLY A 88 -1.36 23.90 5.96
C GLY A 88 -2.25 24.40 4.82
N PRO A 89 -2.83 25.61 4.89
CA PRO A 89 -3.60 26.19 3.79
C PRO A 89 -2.73 26.75 2.63
N PHE A 90 -1.40 26.56 2.67
CA PHE A 90 -0.45 27.22 1.76
C PHE A 90 0.40 26.28 0.90
N GLN A 91 -0.15 25.14 0.47
CA GLN A 91 0.48 24.35 -0.59
C GLN A 91 -0.45 24.20 -1.80
N VAL A 92 0.03 24.82 -2.88
CA VAL A 92 -0.50 25.02 -4.23
C VAL A 92 -1.34 23.85 -4.77
N THR A 93 -2.43 24.19 -5.46
CA THR A 93 -3.47 23.35 -6.07
C THR A 93 -3.03 22.00 -6.65
N ILE A 94 -1.83 21.92 -7.25
CA ILE A 94 -1.28 20.68 -7.83
C ILE A 94 -0.98 19.64 -6.75
N THR A 95 -0.44 20.07 -5.61
CA THR A 95 -0.13 19.21 -4.46
C THR A 95 -1.40 18.67 -3.83
N MET A 96 -2.47 19.49 -3.74
CA MET A 96 -3.78 19.02 -3.27
C MET A 96 -4.43 18.01 -4.22
N VAL A 97 -4.36 18.23 -5.55
CA VAL A 97 -4.88 17.26 -6.53
C VAL A 97 -4.11 15.94 -6.43
N TYR A 98 -2.79 15.99 -6.31
CA TYR A 98 -1.96 14.80 -6.08
C TYR A 98 -2.38 14.04 -4.82
N TYR A 99 -2.54 14.74 -3.68
CA TYR A 99 -2.96 14.11 -2.43
C TYR A 99 -4.38 13.56 -2.47
N PHE A 100 -5.29 14.24 -3.17
CA PHE A 100 -6.66 13.77 -3.36
C PHE A 100 -6.70 12.48 -4.18
N VAL A 101 -5.97 12.42 -5.30
CA VAL A 101 -5.87 11.21 -6.13
C VAL A 101 -5.28 10.05 -5.32
N GLN A 102 -4.24 10.32 -4.53
CA GLN A 102 -3.64 9.32 -3.65
C GLN A 102 -4.64 8.84 -2.58
N ALA A 103 -5.38 9.75 -1.93
CA ALA A 103 -6.38 9.38 -0.94
C ALA A 103 -7.49 8.49 -1.54
N CYS A 104 -7.97 8.83 -2.74
CA CYS A 104 -8.98 8.03 -3.45
C CYS A 104 -8.45 6.64 -3.83
N LEU A 105 -7.20 6.56 -4.31
CA LEU A 105 -6.58 5.29 -4.67
C LEU A 105 -6.42 4.38 -3.45
N GLN A 106 -5.94 4.93 -2.33
CA GLN A 106 -5.79 4.18 -1.07
C GLN A 106 -7.15 3.75 -0.50
N ALA A 107 -8.17 4.62 -0.53
CA ALA A 107 -9.52 4.26 -0.15
C ALA A 107 -10.08 3.12 -1.02
N ALA A 108 -9.84 3.16 -2.34
CA ALA A 108 -10.27 2.11 -3.25
C ALA A 108 -9.57 0.76 -2.94
N MET A 109 -8.25 0.78 -2.71
CA MET A 109 -7.48 -0.41 -2.33
C MET A 109 -7.94 -0.98 -0.98
N PHE A 110 -8.16 -0.11 0.01
CA PHE A 110 -8.67 -0.50 1.33
C PHE A 110 -10.05 -1.17 1.23
N VAL A 111 -11.00 -0.55 0.53
CA VAL A 111 -12.34 -1.12 0.33
C VAL A 111 -12.27 -2.44 -0.43
N TYR A 112 -11.38 -2.54 -1.43
CA TYR A 112 -11.17 -3.77 -2.19
C TYR A 112 -10.66 -4.92 -1.31
N LEU A 113 -9.63 -4.68 -0.49
CA LEU A 113 -9.07 -5.66 0.44
C LEU A 113 -10.07 -6.14 1.50
N LEU A 114 -11.05 -5.30 1.86
CA LEU A 114 -12.12 -5.64 2.80
C LEU A 114 -13.26 -6.45 2.17
N ARG A 115 -13.35 -6.56 0.83
CA ARG A 115 -14.41 -7.34 0.20
C ARG A 115 -14.36 -8.79 0.67
N PRO A 116 -15.51 -9.42 1.03
CA PRO A 116 -15.53 -10.79 1.51
C PRO A 116 -14.90 -11.80 0.55
N SER A 117 -15.04 -11.59 -0.78
CA SER A 117 -14.46 -12.46 -1.80
C SER A 117 -12.93 -12.43 -1.79
N VAL A 118 -12.33 -11.25 -1.64
CA VAL A 118 -10.88 -11.04 -1.57
C VAL A 118 -10.33 -11.48 -0.22
N ARG A 119 -10.96 -11.05 0.88
CA ARG A 119 -10.59 -11.45 2.24
C ARG A 119 -10.60 -12.97 2.39
N GLY A 120 -11.60 -13.64 1.82
CA GLY A 120 -11.70 -15.10 1.85
C GLY A 120 -10.46 -15.81 1.29
N LEU A 121 -9.75 -15.23 0.33
CA LEU A 121 -8.55 -15.83 -0.26
C LEU A 121 -7.41 -16.01 0.76
N PHE A 122 -7.30 -15.11 1.74
CA PHE A 122 -6.24 -15.13 2.75
C PHE A 122 -6.51 -16.09 3.90
N PHE A 123 -7.78 -16.20 4.32
CA PHE A 123 -8.16 -16.99 5.50
C PHE A 123 -8.62 -18.42 5.17
N VAL A 124 -8.72 -18.78 3.88
CA VAL A 124 -9.02 -20.16 3.44
C VAL A 124 -7.74 -21.00 3.33
N SER A 125 -6.58 -20.39 3.07
CA SER A 125 -5.31 -21.12 2.92
C SER A 125 -4.70 -21.62 4.23
N GLU A 126 -5.08 -21.06 5.39
CA GLU A 126 -4.62 -21.52 6.71
C GLU A 126 -5.34 -22.78 7.22
N ASN A 127 -6.42 -23.21 6.53
CA ASN A 127 -7.24 -24.37 6.92
C ASN A 127 -7.04 -25.61 6.02
N MET A 128 -6.01 -25.64 5.16
CA MET A 128 -5.63 -26.80 4.36
C MET A 128 -4.22 -27.28 4.71
#